data_AF-A0A7Y3M757-F1
#
_entry.id   AF-A0A7Y3M757-F1
#
_cell.length_a   1.000
_cell.length_b   1.000
_cell.length_c   1.000
_cell.angle_alpha   90.00
_cell.angle_beta   90.00
_cell.angle_gamma   90.00
#
_symmetry.space_group_name_H-M   'P 1'
#
loop_
_entity.id
_entity.type
_entity.pdbx_description
1 polymer ?
#
loop_
_entity_poly.entity_id
_entity_poly.type
_entity_poly.pdbx_seq_one_letter_code
_entity_poly.pdbx_strand_id
1 'polypeptide(L)'
;VLGELDRLGIAFERQRPGPYGGKLRQVVRDKEPARLLDTLLCCAVIEARSCERLQLLARELADPSLRELYERLLASEARHHGVYVELARVVAPDERALRTRLEAVCRHEARTVAAAPDLPRLHAGAGFVRL
;
A
#
# COMPACT_ATOMS: atom_id res chain seq x y z
N VAL A 1 -2.94 16.78 0.23
CA VAL A 1 -3.54 16.33 -1.05
C VAL A 1 -4.52 17.36 -1.59
N LEU A 2 -5.67 17.62 -0.94
CA LEU A 2 -6.64 18.60 -1.46
C LEU A 2 -6.04 19.99 -1.72
N GLY A 3 -5.24 20.53 -0.79
CA GLY A 3 -4.56 21.81 -1.03
C GLY A 3 -3.58 21.83 -2.21
N GLU A 4 -2.96 20.69 -2.55
CA GLU A 4 -2.13 20.60 -3.77
C GLU A 4 -2.99 20.53 -5.03
N LEU A 5 -4.17 19.90 -4.97
CA LEU A 5 -5.12 19.91 -6.09
C LEU A 5 -5.56 21.35 -6.39
N ASP A 6 -5.92 22.11 -5.35
CA ASP A 6 -6.31 23.51 -5.48
C ASP A 6 -5.16 24.37 -6.04
N ARG A 7 -3.94 24.21 -5.51
CA ARG A 7 -2.74 24.91 -6.01
C ARG A 7 -2.48 24.64 -7.49
N LEU A 8 -2.73 23.42 -7.95
CA LEU A 8 -2.55 23.01 -9.34
C LEU A 8 -3.76 23.31 -10.23
N GLY A 9 -4.85 23.87 -9.68
CA GLY A 9 -6.10 24.11 -10.42
C GLY A 9 -6.81 22.83 -10.85
N ILE A 10 -6.57 21.71 -10.17
CA ILE A 10 -7.18 20.41 -10.46
C ILE A 10 -8.45 20.26 -9.63
N ALA A 11 -9.60 20.15 -10.31
CA ALA A 11 -10.86 19.86 -9.63
C ALA A 11 -10.83 18.48 -8.96
N PHE A 12 -11.30 18.40 -7.72
CA PHE A 12 -11.47 17.12 -7.04
C PHE A 12 -12.61 16.33 -7.68
N GLU A 13 -12.30 15.12 -8.14
CA GLU A 13 -13.27 14.24 -8.77
C GLU A 13 -13.25 12.84 -8.16
N ARG A 14 -14.40 12.17 -8.22
CA ARG A 14 -14.49 10.77 -7.81
C ARG A 14 -13.79 9.88 -8.82
N GLN A 15 -12.63 9.36 -8.43
CA GLN A 15 -11.91 8.39 -9.23
C GLN A 15 -12.48 6.97 -9.08
N ARG A 16 -12.61 6.24 -10.19
CA ARG A 16 -12.92 4.80 -10.14
C ARG A 16 -11.83 4.07 -9.32
N PRO A 17 -12.16 3.29 -8.29
CA PRO A 17 -11.15 2.56 -7.52
C PRO A 17 -10.47 1.48 -8.38
N GLY A 18 -9.17 1.27 -8.15
CA GLY A 18 -8.44 0.14 -8.72
C GLY A 18 -8.80 -1.18 -8.02
N PRO A 19 -8.54 -2.34 -8.64
CA PRO A 19 -8.91 -3.65 -8.08
C PRO A 19 -7.97 -4.11 -6.94
N TYR A 20 -6.86 -3.41 -6.71
CA TYR A 20 -5.78 -3.83 -5.79
C TYR A 20 -6.28 -4.23 -4.40
N GLY A 21 -6.97 -3.33 -3.69
CA GLY A 21 -7.42 -3.60 -2.32
C GLY A 21 -8.41 -4.76 -2.24
N GLY A 22 -9.32 -4.85 -3.22
CA GLY A 22 -10.27 -5.97 -3.31
C GLY A 22 -9.60 -7.30 -3.57
N LYS A 23 -8.64 -7.35 -4.51
CA LYS A 23 -7.86 -8.56 -4.82
C LYS A 23 -6.95 -8.99 -3.66
N LEU A 24 -6.26 -8.04 -3.02
CA LEU A 24 -5.37 -8.34 -1.88
C LEU A 24 -6.14 -8.99 -0.73
N ARG A 25 -7.34 -8.47 -0.40
CA ARG A 25 -8.19 -9.00 0.67
C ARG A 25 -8.67 -10.43 0.45
N GLN A 26 -8.58 -10.99 -0.76
CA GLN A 26 -8.93 -12.39 -1.03
C GLN A 26 -8.01 -13.38 -0.31
N VAL A 27 -6.83 -12.95 0.18
CA VAL A 27 -5.95 -13.81 0.98
C VAL A 27 -6.43 -13.99 2.42
N VAL A 28 -7.36 -13.15 2.89
CA VAL A 28 -7.82 -13.11 4.29
C VAL A 28 -8.67 -14.34 4.60
N ARG A 29 -8.31 -15.05 5.67
CA ARG A 29 -9.08 -16.20 6.18
C ARG A 29 -10.37 -15.73 6.87
N ASP A 30 -11.40 -16.57 6.87
CA ASP A 30 -12.75 -16.16 7.34
C ASP A 30 -12.95 -16.22 8.86
N LYS A 31 -12.11 -16.97 9.59
CA LYS A 31 -12.31 -17.26 11.02
C LYS A 31 -11.30 -16.51 11.88
N GLU A 32 -11.75 -16.03 13.04
CA GLU A 32 -10.87 -15.46 14.05
C GLU A 32 -10.04 -16.54 14.76
N PRO A 33 -8.82 -16.22 15.24
CA PRO A 33 -8.12 -14.92 15.14
C PRO A 33 -7.37 -14.72 13.81
N ALA A 34 -7.42 -15.72 12.91
CA ALA A 34 -6.72 -15.73 11.64
C ALA A 34 -7.17 -14.59 10.69
N ARG A 35 -8.46 -14.24 10.71
CA ARG A 35 -9.02 -13.12 9.94
C ARG A 35 -8.42 -11.78 10.36
N LEU A 36 -8.39 -11.50 11.66
CA LEU A 36 -7.75 -10.30 12.20
C LEU A 36 -6.27 -10.25 11.83
N LEU A 37 -5.53 -11.34 12.04
CA LEU A 37 -4.11 -11.42 11.67
C LEU A 37 -3.91 -11.07 10.19
N ASP A 38 -4.65 -11.70 9.29
CA ASP A 38 -4.49 -11.48 7.85
C ASP A 38 -4.89 -10.06 7.43
N THR A 39 -5.90 -9.49 8.09
CA THR A 39 -6.31 -8.10 7.84
C THR A 39 -5.19 -7.13 8.20
N LEU A 40 -4.56 -7.31 9.36
CA LEU A 40 -3.42 -6.51 9.81
C LEU A 40 -2.23 -6.67 8.85
N LEU A 41 -1.94 -7.89 8.40
CA LEU A 41 -0.87 -8.14 7.44
C LEU A 41 -1.17 -7.53 6.06
N CYS A 42 -2.41 -7.57 5.59
CA CYS A 42 -2.81 -6.84 4.39
C CYS A 42 -2.59 -5.34 4.55
N CYS A 43 -3.00 -4.74 5.67
CA CYS A 43 -2.74 -3.33 5.96
C CYS A 43 -1.24 -3.02 5.95
N ALA A 44 -0.42 -3.81 6.65
CA ALA A 44 1.03 -3.63 6.66
C ALA A 44 1.64 -3.67 5.24
N VAL A 45 1.18 -4.59 4.40
CA VAL A 45 1.66 -4.71 3.01
C VAL A 45 1.19 -3.53 2.14
N ILE A 46 -0.03 -3.02 2.33
CA ILE A 46 -0.52 -1.83 1.63
C ILE A 46 0.36 -0.62 1.95
N GLU A 47 0.63 -0.36 3.24
CA GLU A 47 1.49 0.75 3.67
C GLU A 47 2.92 0.59 3.14
N ALA A 48 3.47 -0.63 3.14
CA ALA A 48 4.80 -0.89 2.57
C ALA A 48 4.87 -0.57 1.07
N ARG A 49 3.83 -0.94 0.30
CA ARG A 49 3.75 -0.60 -1.13
C ARG A 49 3.56 0.90 -1.34
N SER A 50 2.77 1.57 -0.50
CA SER A 50 2.63 3.02 -0.50
C SER A 50 3.99 3.69 -0.28
N CYS A 51 4.77 3.26 0.72
CA CYS A 51 6.12 3.77 0.97
C CYS A 51 7.01 3.69 -0.26
N GLU A 52 7.11 2.51 -0.89
CA GLU A 52 7.94 2.31 -2.08
C GLU A 52 7.60 3.31 -3.20
N ARG A 53 6.30 3.52 -3.45
CA ARG A 53 5.84 4.39 -4.54
C ARG A 53 5.94 5.86 -4.22
N LEU A 54 5.60 6.26 -2.99
CA LEU A 54 5.75 7.65 -2.55
C LEU A 54 7.23 8.05 -2.55
N GLN A 55 8.13 7.12 -2.21
CA GLN A 55 9.57 7.36 -2.32
C GLN A 55 10.01 7.61 -3.77
N LEU A 56 9.49 6.85 -4.74
CA LEU A 56 9.76 7.10 -6.15
C LEU A 56 9.21 8.49 -6.58
N LEU A 57 7.97 8.81 -6.21
CA LEU A 57 7.37 10.11 -6.54
C LEU A 57 8.14 11.28 -5.92
N ALA A 58 8.58 11.16 -4.66
CA ALA A 58 9.38 12.16 -3.98
C ALA A 58 10.76 12.40 -4.63
N ARG A 59 11.32 11.38 -5.28
CA ARG A 59 12.62 11.47 -5.96
C ARG A 59 12.52 12.03 -7.36
N GLU A 60 11.53 11.58 -8.13
CA GLU A 60 11.48 11.81 -9.59
C GLU A 60 10.66 13.05 -10.00
N LEU A 61 9.78 13.58 -9.15
CA LEU A 61 8.95 14.73 -9.51
C LEU A 61 9.75 16.02 -9.55
N ALA A 62 9.53 16.85 -10.58
CA ALA A 62 10.20 18.14 -10.71
C ALA A 62 9.66 19.21 -9.75
N ASP A 63 8.38 19.14 -9.37
CA ASP A 63 7.71 20.13 -8.51
C ASP A 63 8.15 19.94 -7.04
N PRO A 64 8.84 20.92 -6.42
CA PRO A 64 9.33 20.79 -5.05
C PRO A 64 8.22 20.65 -4.00
N SER A 65 7.06 21.29 -4.19
CA SER A 65 5.93 21.19 -3.26
C SER A 65 5.32 19.80 -3.29
N LEU A 66 5.26 19.17 -4.47
CA LEU A 66 4.82 17.78 -4.58
C LEU A 66 5.83 16.82 -3.96
N ARG A 67 7.13 17.04 -4.16
CA ARG A 67 8.17 16.24 -3.50
C ARG A 67 8.03 16.30 -1.98
N GLU A 68 7.91 17.49 -1.40
CA GLU A 68 7.74 17.67 0.03
C GLU A 68 6.46 16.99 0.54
N LEU A 69 5.34 17.11 -0.19
CA LEU A 69 4.11 16.39 0.14
C LEU A 69 4.37 14.87 0.23
N TYR A 70 5.00 14.28 -0.78
CA TYR A 70 5.24 12.84 -0.83
C TYR A 70 6.27 12.37 0.20
N GLU A 71 7.29 13.17 0.53
CA GLU A 71 8.22 12.89 1.62
C GLU A 71 7.52 12.83 2.99
N ARG A 72 6.62 13.78 3.26
CA ARG A 72 5.83 13.78 4.51
C ARG A 72 4.90 12.57 4.60
N LEU A 73 4.25 12.21 3.48
CA LEU A 73 3.39 11.02 3.42
C LEU A 73 4.20 9.73 3.59
N LEU A 74 5.36 9.62 2.96
CA LEU A 74 6.27 8.48 3.13
C LEU A 74 6.60 8.24 4.61
N ALA A 75 6.90 9.31 5.36
CA ALA A 75 7.19 9.20 6.79
C ALA A 75 6.00 8.66 7.60
N SER A 76 4.75 9.01 7.25
CA SER A 76 3.58 8.44 7.93
C SER A 76 3.33 6.98 7.58
N GLU A 77 3.42 6.61 6.31
CA GLU A 77 3.19 5.22 5.87
C GLU A 77 4.22 4.26 6.50
N ALA A 78 5.48 4.69 6.66
CA ALA A 78 6.50 3.88 7.32
C ALA A 78 6.16 3.59 8.79
N ARG A 79 5.59 4.58 9.51
CA ARG A 79 5.11 4.38 10.88
C ARG A 79 3.90 3.47 10.92
N HIS A 80 2.93 3.67 10.03
CA HIS A 80 1.73 2.82 9.97
C HIS A 80 2.07 1.37 9.66
N HIS A 81 2.98 1.12 8.72
CA HIS A 81 3.49 -0.22 8.43
C HIS A 81 4.00 -0.90 9.70
N GLY A 82 4.86 -0.22 10.47
CA GLY A 82 5.37 -0.72 11.75
C GLY A 82 4.25 -1.05 12.73
N VAL A 83 3.29 -0.13 12.92
CA VAL A 83 2.14 -0.33 13.81
C VAL A 83 1.35 -1.59 13.45
N TYR A 84 1.03 -1.81 12.16
CA TYR A 84 0.29 -3.00 11.75
C TYR A 84 1.06 -4.31 11.98
N VAL A 85 2.38 -4.30 11.80
CA VAL A 85 3.23 -5.46 12.10
C VAL A 85 3.26 -5.75 13.60
N GLU A 86 3.40 -4.72 14.45
CA GLU A 86 3.35 -4.91 15.91
C GLU A 86 1.99 -5.44 16.37
N LEU A 87 0.89 -4.91 15.83
CA LEU A 87 -0.44 -5.43 16.13
C LEU A 87 -0.59 -6.89 15.68
N ALA A 88 -0.03 -7.26 14.52
CA ALA A 88 -0.04 -8.64 14.04
C ALA A 88 0.73 -9.59 14.97
N ARG A 89 1.86 -9.14 15.56
CA ARG A 89 2.62 -9.90 16.57
C ARG A 89 1.83 -10.14 17.85
N VAL A 90 1.03 -9.16 18.29
CA VAL A 90 0.15 -9.33 19.45
C VAL A 90 -0.89 -10.43 19.18
N VAL A 91 -1.41 -10.52 17.96
CA VAL A 91 -2.39 -11.55 17.57
C VAL A 91 -1.76 -12.93 17.37
N ALA A 92 -0.54 -12.98 16.82
CA ALA A 92 0.21 -14.21 16.58
C ALA A 92 1.66 -14.10 17.08
N PRO A 93 1.90 -14.45 18.37
CA PRO A 93 3.22 -14.30 18.99
C PRO A 93 4.30 -15.27 18.46
N ASP A 94 3.91 -16.34 17.76
CA ASP A 94 4.87 -17.22 17.08
C ASP A 94 5.43 -16.49 15.85
N GLU A 95 6.63 -15.92 16.02
CA GLU A 95 7.35 -15.19 14.96
C GLU A 95 7.58 -16.03 13.70
N ARG A 96 7.82 -17.35 13.81
CA ARG A 96 8.05 -18.19 12.63
C ARG A 96 6.76 -18.35 11.83
N ALA A 97 5.64 -18.59 12.51
CA ALA A 97 4.33 -18.67 11.88
C ALA A 97 3.90 -17.33 11.28
N LEU A 98 4.11 -16.22 12.00
CA LEU A 98 3.84 -14.85 11.53
C LEU A 98 4.63 -14.53 10.27
N ARG A 99 5.94 -14.77 10.27
CA ARG A 99 6.82 -14.54 9.11
C ARG A 99 6.38 -15.37 7.90
N THR A 100 6.10 -16.65 8.12
CA THR A 100 5.58 -17.55 7.07
C THR A 100 4.28 -17.00 6.48
N ARG A 101 3.38 -16.48 7.33
CA ARG A 101 2.12 -15.91 6.87
C ARG A 101 2.30 -14.59 6.12
N LEU A 102 3.14 -13.68 6.63
CA LEU A 102 3.48 -12.43 5.96
C LEU A 102 4.03 -12.68 4.56
N GLU A 103 4.96 -13.64 4.40
CA GLU A 103 5.49 -14.01 3.08
C GLU A 103 4.39 -14.49 2.12
N ALA A 104 3.43 -15.26 2.61
CA ALA A 104 2.31 -15.69 1.78
C ALA A 104 1.44 -14.50 1.32
N VAL A 105 1.20 -13.52 2.20
CA VAL A 105 0.49 -12.26 1.86
C VAL A 105 1.30 -11.46 0.84
N CYS A 106 2.61 -11.28 1.03
CA CYS A 106 3.48 -10.58 0.08
C CYS A 106 3.50 -11.26 -1.30
N ARG A 107 3.55 -12.60 -1.37
CA ARG A 107 3.48 -13.33 -2.64
C ARG A 107 2.14 -13.12 -3.35
N HIS A 108 1.04 -13.07 -2.60
CA HIS A 108 -0.29 -12.75 -3.15
C HIS A 108 -0.38 -11.30 -3.64
N GLU A 109 0.21 -10.36 -2.91
CA GLU A 109 0.29 -8.95 -3.32
C GLU A 109 1.08 -8.77 -4.61
N ALA A 110 2.24 -9.41 -4.72
CA ALA A 110 3.07 -9.34 -5.92
C ALA A 110 2.30 -9.81 -7.16
N ARG A 111 1.55 -10.91 -7.05
CA ARG A 111 0.65 -11.39 -8.12
C ARG A 111 -0.49 -10.40 -8.42
N THR A 112 -1.03 -9.78 -7.38
CA THR A 112 -2.10 -8.77 -7.50
C THR A 112 -1.63 -7.54 -8.27
N VAL A 113 -0.42 -7.04 -7.98
CA VAL A 113 0.21 -5.92 -8.69
C VAL A 113 0.55 -6.31 -10.13
N ALA A 114 1.13 -7.49 -10.35
CA ALA A 114 1.48 -7.96 -11.69
C ALA A 114 0.26 -8.13 -12.61
N ALA A 115 -0.90 -8.53 -12.04
CA ALA A 115 -2.16 -8.72 -12.76
C ALA A 115 -3.11 -7.50 -12.68
N ALA A 116 -2.62 -6.34 -12.26
CA ALA A 116 -3.44 -5.14 -12.19
C ALA A 116 -3.59 -4.49 -13.58
N PRO A 117 -4.77 -3.96 -13.91
CA PRO A 117 -5.02 -3.32 -15.21
C PRO A 117 -4.21 -2.03 -15.35
N ASP A 118 -4.03 -1.60 -16.60
CA ASP A 118 -3.45 -0.30 -16.94
C ASP A 118 -4.44 0.83 -16.61
N LEU A 119 -4.51 1.16 -15.32
CA LEU A 119 -5.33 2.24 -14.78
C LEU A 119 -4.48 2.97 -13.73
N PRO A 120 -3.96 4.18 -14.01
CA PRO A 120 -3.10 4.90 -13.08
C PRO A 120 -3.77 5.13 -11.73
N ARG A 121 -3.26 4.47 -10.69
CA ARG A 121 -3.66 4.59 -9.28
C ARG A 121 -2.43 4.35 -8.42
N LEU A 122 -2.47 4.81 -7.18
CA LEU A 122 -1.35 4.64 -6.26
C LEU A 122 -0.92 3.18 -6.14
N HIS A 123 -1.84 2.20 -6.24
CA HIS A 123 -1.52 0.76 -6.20
C HIS A 123 -1.79 0.01 -7.52
N ALA A 124 -1.74 0.71 -8.67
CA ALA A 124 -1.88 0.11 -10.01
C ALA A 124 -0.71 -0.83 -10.38
N GLY A 125 -0.86 -1.63 -11.45
CA GLY A 125 0.19 -2.51 -11.94
C GLY A 125 1.38 -1.77 -12.56
N ALA A 126 2.40 -2.52 -12.99
CA ALA A 126 3.62 -1.98 -13.59
C ALA A 126 3.44 -1.42 -15.03
N GLY A 127 2.22 -0.99 -15.40
CA GLY A 127 1.86 -0.55 -16.76
C GLY A 127 2.58 0.70 -17.27
N PHE A 128 3.39 1.36 -16.45
CA PHE A 128 4.10 2.60 -16.80
C PHE A 128 5.54 2.61 -16.25
N VAL A 129 6.38 1.65 -16.66
CA VAL A 129 7.85 1.82 -16.68
C VAL A 129 8.41 1.10 -17.91
N ARG A 130 8.44 1.78 -19.06
CA ARG A 130 9.49 1.54 -20.05
C ARG A 130 10.59 2.56 -19.74
N LEU A 131 11.72 2.06 -19.24
CA LEU A 131 13.01 2.72 -19.44
C LEU A 131 13.43 2.48 -20.90
#